data_AF-A0A2D9IXK1-F1
#
_entry.id   AF-A0A2D9IXK1-F1
#
_cell.length_a   1.000
_cell.length_b   1.000
_cell.length_c   1.000
_cell.angle_alpha   90.00
_cell.angle_beta   90.00
_cell.angle_gamma   90.00
#
_symmetry.space_group_name_H-M   'P 1'
#
loop_
_entity.id
_entity.type
_entity.pdbx_description
1 polymer ?
#
loop_
_entity_poly.entity_id
_entity_poly.type
_entity_poly.pdbx_seq_one_letter_code
_entity_poly.pdbx_strand_id
1 'polypeptide(L)' 'MIDIHTIPQYENIPKHLHFDVRFLFEAEKDAEDIIVSNESNDVAWIKLDDVATKNNEISILRMIEKIKNNKWA' A
#
# COMPACT_ATOMS: atom_id res chain seq x y z
N MET A 1 -5.64 0.70 -9.11
CA MET A 1 -6.66 1.44 -8.33
C MET A 1 -6.29 2.91 -8.29
N ILE A 2 -7.27 3.80 -8.30
CA ILE A 2 -7.08 5.23 -8.06
C ILE A 2 -7.67 5.57 -6.68
N ASP A 3 -6.92 6.34 -5.89
CA ASP A 3 -7.35 6.95 -4.63
C ASP A 3 -6.98 8.44 -4.61
N ILE A 4 -7.61 9.21 -3.74
CA ILE A 4 -7.30 10.63 -3.54
C ILE A 4 -7.34 10.97 -2.05
N HIS A 5 -6.33 11.67 -1.56
CA HIS A 5 -6.29 12.15 -0.18
C HIS A 5 -5.70 13.55 -0.10
N THR A 6 -5.88 14.20 1.05
CA THR A 6 -5.35 15.54 1.28
C THR A 6 -4.03 15.45 2.01
N ILE A 7 -2.98 16.05 1.47
CA ILE A 7 -1.70 16.23 2.16
C ILE A 7 -1.74 17.59 2.87
N PRO A 8 -1.45 17.65 4.18
CA PRO A 8 -1.37 18.91 4.90
C PRO A 8 -0.23 19.77 4.35
N GLN A 9 -0.28 21.08 4.61
CA GLN A 9 0.85 21.94 4.25
C GLN A 9 2.13 21.44 4.93
N TYR A 10 3.21 21.36 4.16
CA TYR A 10 4.54 21.03 4.65
C TYR A 10 5.55 22.00 4.05
N GLU A 11 6.30 22.68 4.91
CA GLU A 11 7.19 23.78 4.53
C GLU A 11 6.49 24.81 3.63
N ASN A 12 7.02 25.02 2.42
CA ASN A 12 6.51 25.97 1.44
C ASN A 12 5.49 25.35 0.46
N ILE A 13 5.11 24.08 0.65
CA ILE A 13 4.16 23.37 -0.21
C ILE A 13 2.76 23.49 0.39
N PRO A 14 1.82 24.20 -0.25
CA PRO A 14 0.46 24.35 0.27
C PRO A 14 -0.26 23.01 0.41
N LYS A 15 -1.28 22.98 1.27
CA LYS A 15 -2.24 21.87 1.35
C LYS A 15 -2.83 21.60 -0.03
N HIS A 16 -2.79 20.36 -0.48
CA HIS A 16 -3.27 19.97 -1.80
C HIS A 16 -3.87 18.56 -1.77
N LEU A 17 -4.58 18.22 -2.86
CA LEU A 17 -5.06 16.87 -3.10
C LEU A 17 -3.99 16.08 -3.84
N HIS A 18 -3.67 14.89 -3.33
CA HIS A 18 -2.75 13.94 -3.92
C HIS A 18 -3.54 12.77 -4.51
N PHE A 19 -3.25 12.38 -5.75
CA PHE A 19 -3.83 11.21 -6.40
C PHE A 19 -2.87 10.03 -6.32
N ASP A 20 -3.32 8.93 -5.74
CA ASP A 20 -2.53 7.71 -5.66
C ASP A 20 -2.98 6.75 -6.75
N VAL A 21 -2.11 6.52 -7.74
CA VAL A 21 -2.31 5.48 -8.75
C VAL A 21 -1.55 4.24 -8.34
N ARG A 22 -2.28 3.17 -8.00
CA ARG A 22 -1.73 1.95 -7.40
C ARG A 22 -1.88 0.76 -8.34
N PHE A 23 -0.81 0.00 -8.49
CA PHE A 23 -0.76 -1.21 -9.32
C PHE A 23 -0.71 -2.45 -8.43
N LEU A 24 -1.28 -3.55 -8.92
CA LEU A 24 -1.18 -4.87 -8.29
C LEU A 24 -0.19 -5.69 -9.10
N PHE A 25 0.81 -6.23 -8.44
CA PHE A 25 1.80 -7.14 -9.02
C PHE A 25 1.72 -8.48 -8.31
N GLU A 26 2.04 -9.53 -9.05
CA GLU A 26 2.21 -10.88 -8.53
C GLU A 26 3.67 -11.28 -8.72
N ALA A 27 4.22 -11.96 -7.72
CA ALA A 27 5.58 -12.47 -7.73
C ALA A 27 5.60 -13.84 -7.05
N GLU A 28 6.50 -14.71 -7.49
CA GLU A 28 6.75 -15.97 -6.81
C GLU A 28 7.38 -15.66 -5.44
N LYS A 29 6.78 -16.23 -4.39
CA LYS A 29 7.27 -16.05 -3.03
C LYS A 29 8.64 -16.71 -2.89
N ASP A 30 9.57 -16.02 -2.25
CA ASP A 30 10.93 -16.50 -1.95
C ASP A 30 11.81 -16.74 -3.21
N ALA A 31 11.41 -16.19 -4.38
CA ALA A 31 12.24 -16.19 -5.58
C ALA A 31 13.46 -15.24 -5.48
N GLU A 32 13.34 -14.20 -4.66
CA GLU A 32 14.40 -13.24 -4.34
C GLU A 32 14.44 -12.96 -2.84
N ASP A 33 15.62 -12.62 -2.33
CA ASP A 33 15.80 -12.20 -0.94
C ASP A 33 15.16 -10.84 -0.67
N ILE A 34 14.53 -10.68 0.50
CA ILE A 34 14.03 -9.39 0.95
C ILE A 34 15.21 -8.54 1.42
N ILE A 35 15.41 -7.39 0.77
CA ILE A 35 16.51 -6.46 1.09
C ILE A 35 15.93 -5.19 1.73
N VAL A 36 16.35 -4.91 2.95
CA VAL A 36 16.09 -3.66 3.69
C VAL A 36 17.07 -2.59 3.19
N SER A 37 16.62 -1.34 3.08
CA SER A 37 17.43 -0.22 2.57
C SER A 37 17.32 0.99 3.49
N ASN A 38 18.05 2.07 3.19
CA ASN A 38 17.90 3.33 3.91
C ASN A 38 16.50 3.95 3.77
N GLU A 39 15.72 3.54 2.76
CA GLU A 39 14.35 4.01 2.53
C GLU A 39 13.32 3.18 3.29
N SER A 40 13.58 1.88 3.44
CA SER A 40 12.66 0.92 4.07
C SER A 40 13.30 0.33 5.31
N ASN A 41 12.82 0.71 6.49
CA ASN A 41 13.36 0.21 7.77
C ASN A 41 13.08 -1.28 8.04
N ASP A 42 12.00 -1.84 7.46
CA ASP A 42 11.64 -3.25 7.57
C ASP A 42 10.72 -3.64 6.40
N VAL A 43 10.80 -4.89 5.93
CA VAL A 43 10.02 -5.41 4.80
C VAL A 43 9.68 -6.88 5.04
N ALA A 44 8.43 -7.25 4.83
CA ALA A 44 7.97 -8.63 4.97
C ALA A 44 6.79 -8.96 4.06
N TRP A 45 6.72 -10.22 3.61
CA TRP A 45 5.49 -10.80 3.07
C TRP A 45 4.48 -11.02 4.21
N ILE A 46 3.29 -10.46 4.08
CA ILE A 46 2.20 -10.60 5.05
C ILE A 46 0.97 -11.20 4.40
N LYS A 47 0.22 -12.02 5.15
CA LYS A 47 -1.07 -12.53 4.67
C LYS A 47 -2.05 -11.36 4.56
N LEU A 48 -2.92 -11.40 3.56
CA LEU A 48 -3.93 -10.35 3.33
C LEU A 48 -4.83 -10.12 4.56
N ASP A 49 -5.15 -11.18 5.30
CA ASP A 49 -5.97 -11.09 6.51
C ASP A 49 -5.26 -10.42 7.69
N ASP A 50 -3.92 -10.43 7.70
CA ASP A 50 -3.11 -9.85 8.77
C ASP A 50 -2.80 -8.36 8.53
N VAL A 51 -3.00 -7.84 7.31
CA VAL A 51 -2.62 -6.46 6.93
C VAL A 51 -3.25 -5.42 7.87
N ALA A 52 -4.53 -5.56 8.17
CA ALA A 52 -5.26 -4.62 9.03
C ALA A 52 -4.74 -4.57 10.47
N THR A 53 -4.04 -5.62 10.93
CA THR A 53 -3.41 -5.64 12.26
C THR A 53 -2.10 -4.84 12.31
N LYS A 54 -1.47 -4.61 11.15
CA LYS A 54 -0.22 -3.85 11.01
C LYS A 54 -0.46 -2.41 10.56
N ASN A 55 -1.42 -2.21 9.66
CA ASN A 55 -1.82 -0.89 9.18
C ASN A 55 -3.33 -0.92 8.86
N ASN A 56 -4.10 -0.14 9.60
CA ASN A 56 -5.55 -0.06 9.49
C ASN A 56 -6.05 1.20 8.74
N GLU A 57 -5.18 1.88 8.00
CA GLU A 57 -5.58 3.04 7.22
C GLU A 57 -6.63 2.69 6.17
N ILE A 58 -7.64 3.54 6.04
CA ILE A 58 -8.79 3.36 5.14
C ILE A 58 -8.34 3.22 3.67
N SER A 59 -7.25 3.88 3.27
CA SER A 59 -6.68 3.71 1.92
C SER A 59 -6.19 2.27 1.69
N ILE A 60 -5.48 1.69 2.66
CA ILE A 60 -4.99 0.31 2.61
C ILE A 60 -6.15 -0.69 2.63
N LEU A 61 -7.12 -0.50 3.54
CA LEU A 61 -8.27 -1.40 3.68
C LEU A 61 -9.11 -1.47 2.39
N ARG A 62 -9.30 -0.34 1.69
CA ARG A 62 -9.97 -0.31 0.39
C ARG A 62 -9.24 -1.11 -0.68
N MET A 63 -7.90 -1.20 -0.62
CA MET A 63 -7.14 -2.04 -1.55
C MET A 63 -7.46 -3.51 -1.32
N ILE A 64 -7.43 -3.94 -0.05
CA ILE A 64 -7.70 -5.33 0.34
C ILE A 64 -9.12 -5.71 -0.05
N GLU A 65 -10.10 -4.85 0.23
CA GLU A 65 -11.50 -5.08 -0.15
C GLU A 65 -11.64 -5.26 -1.66
N LYS A 66 -10.97 -4.42 -2.47
CA LYS A 66 -10.96 -4.59 -3.93
C LYS A 66 -10.30 -5.89 -4.36
N ILE A 67 -9.21 -6.31 -3.72
CA ILE A 67 -8.57 -7.60 -4.01
C ILE A 67 -9.52 -8.76 -3.71
N LYS A 68 -10.21 -8.74 -2.56
CA LYS A 68 -11.14 -9.81 -2.16
C LYS A 68 -12.41 -9.86 -3.01
N ASN A 69 -12.93 -8.70 -3.41
CA ASN A 69 -14.21 -8.60 -4.14
C ASN A 69 -14.06 -8.81 -5.65
N ASN A 70 -12.87 -8.64 -6.20
CA ASN A 70 -12.63 -8.95 -7.59
C ASN A 70 -12.17 -10.40 -7.73
N LYS A 71 -12.90 -11.16 -8.56
CA LYS A 71 -12.60 -12.54 -8.92
C LYS A 71 -11.44 -12.62 -9.91
N TRP A 72 -10.23 -12.27 -9.48
CA TRP A 72 -9.00 -12.52 -10.26
C TRP A 72 -8.37 -13.88 -9.98
N ALA A 73 -9.09 -14.75 -9.26
CA ALA A 73 -8.83 -16.17 -9.12
C ALA A 73 -9.89 -16.97 -9.89
#